data_AF-A0A0Q6GES1-F1
#
_entry.id   AF-A0A0Q6GES1-F1
#
_cell.length_a   1.000
_cell.length_b   1.000
_cell.length_c   1.000
_cell.angle_alpha   90.00
_cell.angle_beta   90.00
_cell.angle_gamma   90.00
#
_symmetry.space_group_name_H-M   'P 1'
#
loop_
_entity.id
_entity.type
_entity.pdbx_description
1 polymer ?
#
loop_
_entity_poly.entity_id
_entity_poly.type
_entity_poly.pdbx_seq_one_letter_code
_entity_poly.pdbx_strand_id
1 'polypeptide(L)'
;MKSVRAPLMATLALALAGLTAGVSSAAPPDAGCTCRKRDGTKAELGQMTCIRVGDDVYLARCEMALNVTTWRRLRDGCPEARMSVGVFSAVR
;
A
#
# COMPACT_ATOMS: atom_id res chain seq x y z
N MET A 1 -11.82 56.58 4.66
CA MET A 1 -11.36 55.63 3.62
C MET A 1 -11.21 54.28 4.32
N LYS A 2 -12.23 53.41 4.19
CA LYS A 2 -12.35 52.17 4.97
C LYS A 2 -11.52 51.05 4.32
N SER A 3 -10.63 50.45 5.11
CA SER A 3 -9.71 49.38 4.73
C SER A 3 -10.41 48.19 4.06
N VAL A 4 -10.18 48.03 2.75
CA VAL A 4 -10.67 46.89 1.92
C VAL A 4 -9.70 45.69 1.97
N ARG A 5 -8.71 45.69 2.89
CA ARG A 5 -7.68 44.64 2.95
C ARG A 5 -8.04 43.44 3.83
N ALA A 6 -9.14 43.52 4.58
CA ALA A 6 -9.50 42.48 5.55
C ALA A 6 -10.24 41.25 5.00
N PRO A 7 -10.97 41.25 3.86
CA PRO A 7 -11.75 40.06 3.49
C PRO A 7 -10.97 39.06 2.65
N LEU A 8 -9.83 39.44 2.06
CA LEU A 8 -9.13 38.62 1.06
C LEU A 8 -8.23 37.52 1.65
N MET A 9 -7.87 37.61 2.93
CA MET A 9 -7.03 36.58 3.58
C MET A 9 -7.83 35.53 4.35
N ALA A 10 -9.14 35.70 4.52
CA ALA A 10 -9.97 34.77 5.29
C ALA A 10 -10.54 33.61 4.46
N THR A 11 -10.53 33.70 3.12
CA THR A 11 -11.12 32.66 2.25
C THR A 11 -10.13 31.58 1.79
N LEU A 12 -8.82 31.78 1.91
CA LEU A 12 -7.83 30.80 1.41
C LEU A 12 -7.56 29.63 2.38
N ALA A 13 -7.99 29.74 3.64
CA ALA A 13 -7.70 28.71 4.66
C ALA A 13 -8.65 27.50 4.64
N LEU A 14 -9.77 27.56 3.90
CA LEU A 14 -10.84 26.56 4.02
C LEU A 14 -10.79 25.41 2.99
N ALA A 15 -9.81 25.38 2.09
CA ALA A 15 -9.78 24.42 0.98
C ALA A 15 -8.96 23.13 1.24
N LEU A 16 -8.33 22.97 2.40
CA LEU A 16 -7.34 21.90 2.64
C LEU A 16 -7.78 20.78 3.58
N ALA A 17 -9.09 20.56 3.78
CA ALA A 17 -9.60 19.57 4.74
C ALA A 17 -10.13 18.25 4.11
N GLY A 18 -9.99 18.05 2.79
CA GLY A 18 -10.78 17.03 2.07
C GLY A 18 -10.09 15.74 1.63
N LEU A 19 -8.80 15.49 1.91
CA LEU A 19 -8.11 14.29 1.41
C LEU A 19 -7.67 13.35 2.55
N THR A 20 -8.62 12.85 3.34
CA THR A 20 -8.39 11.56 4.02
C THR A 20 -8.72 10.46 3.02
N ALA A 21 -7.71 10.10 2.21
CA ALA A 21 -7.75 8.87 1.44
C ALA A 21 -8.13 7.73 2.40
N GLY A 22 -9.19 7.00 2.08
CA GLY A 22 -9.72 5.92 2.90
C GLY A 22 -8.59 5.00 3.34
N VAL A 23 -8.24 5.06 4.61
CA VAL A 23 -7.35 4.07 5.21
C VAL A 23 -8.16 2.78 5.15
N SER A 24 -7.76 1.84 4.29
CA SER A 24 -8.23 0.47 4.41
C SER A 24 -7.80 -0.02 5.79
N SER A 25 -8.69 0.08 6.76
CA SER A 25 -8.57 -0.60 8.03
C SER A 25 -8.40 -2.08 7.69
N ALA A 26 -7.20 -2.61 7.95
CA ALA A 26 -7.03 -4.04 8.04
C ALA A 26 -8.07 -4.52 9.06
N ALA A 27 -8.94 -5.44 8.64
CA ALA A 27 -9.90 -6.04 9.54
C ALA A 27 -9.15 -6.56 10.78
N PRO A 28 -9.70 -6.43 12.00
CA PRO A 28 -9.11 -7.06 13.17
C PRO A 28 -8.84 -8.54 12.85
N PRO A 29 -7.75 -9.14 13.38
CA PRO A 29 -7.41 -10.54 13.11
C PRO A 29 -8.50 -11.43 13.71
N ASP A 30 -9.57 -11.62 12.96
CA ASP A 30 -10.57 -12.64 13.19
C ASP A 30 -9.80 -13.95 13.15
N ALA A 31 -9.81 -14.69 14.26
CA ALA A 31 -9.07 -15.92 14.36
C ALA A 31 -9.55 -16.92 13.30
N GLY A 32 -8.87 -16.98 12.14
CA GLY A 32 -9.01 -18.11 11.22
C GLY A 32 -8.73 -17.85 9.74
N CYS A 33 -9.00 -16.65 9.22
CA CYS A 33 -9.00 -16.45 7.76
C CYS A 33 -7.66 -15.92 7.24
N THR A 34 -6.73 -16.83 6.93
CA THR A 34 -5.44 -16.51 6.29
C THR A 34 -5.35 -17.12 4.90
N CYS A 35 -4.56 -16.50 4.03
CA CYS A 35 -4.12 -17.15 2.80
C CYS A 35 -2.88 -17.99 3.08
N ARG A 36 -2.74 -19.13 2.40
CA ARG A 36 -1.59 -20.02 2.55
C ARG A 36 -0.67 -19.91 1.33
N LYS A 37 0.62 -19.74 1.58
CA LYS A 37 1.65 -19.75 0.54
C LYS A 37 2.10 -21.18 0.25
N ARG A 38 2.85 -21.36 -0.85
CA ARG A 38 3.36 -22.67 -1.29
C ARG A 38 4.28 -23.33 -0.26
N ASP A 39 5.06 -22.53 0.47
CA ASP A 39 5.93 -22.94 1.57
C ASP A 39 5.16 -23.25 2.87
N GLY A 40 3.83 -23.10 2.88
CA GLY A 40 2.98 -23.38 4.03
C GLY A 40 2.85 -22.23 5.02
N THR A 41 3.58 -21.12 4.82
CA THR A 41 3.40 -19.92 5.65
C THR A 41 2.03 -19.28 5.40
N LYS A 42 1.50 -18.67 6.46
CA LYS A 42 0.22 -17.96 6.43
C LYS A 42 0.45 -16.48 6.12
N ALA A 43 -0.51 -15.87 5.45
CA ALA A 43 -0.57 -14.45 5.15
C ALA A 43 -1.91 -13.90 5.60
N GLU A 44 -1.87 -12.79 6.31
CA GLU A 44 -3.06 -12.10 6.80
C GLU A 44 -3.81 -11.42 5.65
N LEU A 45 -5.10 -11.16 5.85
CA LEU A 45 -5.90 -10.36 4.93
C LEU A 45 -5.24 -9.00 4.69
N GLY A 46 -5.19 -8.58 3.42
CA GLY A 46 -4.50 -7.36 3.00
C GLY A 46 -2.99 -7.51 2.79
N GLN A 47 -2.37 -8.58 3.30
CA GLN A 47 -0.93 -8.80 3.13
C GLN A 47 -0.59 -9.05 1.66
N MET A 48 0.43 -8.34 1.17
CA MET A 48 0.98 -8.54 -0.17
C MET A 48 2.18 -9.48 -0.13
N THR A 49 2.27 -10.36 -1.12
CA THR A 49 3.42 -11.26 -1.27
C THR A 49 3.65 -11.62 -2.72
N CYS A 50 4.88 -12.05 -3.01
CA CYS A 50 5.24 -12.59 -4.30
C CYS A 50 4.92 -14.07 -4.35
N ILE A 51 4.13 -14.47 -5.35
CA ILE A 51 3.75 -15.86 -5.56
C ILE A 51 4.41 -16.36 -6.83
N ARG A 52 4.99 -17.56 -6.75
CA ARG A 52 5.54 -18.30 -7.89
C ARG A 52 4.69 -19.54 -8.16
N VAL A 53 4.21 -19.69 -9.39
CA VAL A 53 3.48 -20.86 -9.87
C VAL A 53 4.13 -21.32 -11.18
N GLY A 54 4.89 -22.42 -11.13
CA GLY A 54 5.74 -22.81 -12.26
C GLY A 54 6.79 -21.74 -12.56
N ASP A 55 6.81 -21.27 -13.81
CA ASP A 55 7.71 -20.21 -14.29
C ASP A 55 7.15 -18.80 -14.04
N ASP A 56 5.85 -18.68 -13.74
CA ASP A 56 5.21 -17.39 -13.52
C ASP A 56 5.44 -16.86 -12.11
N VAL A 57 5.79 -15.58 -12.03
CA VAL A 57 5.92 -14.83 -10.78
C VAL A 57 5.05 -13.58 -10.84
N TYR A 58 4.23 -13.38 -9.82
CA TYR A 58 3.34 -12.22 -9.74
C TYR A 58 3.18 -11.74 -8.30
N LEU A 59 2.93 -10.43 -8.16
CA LEU A 59 2.56 -9.82 -6.89
C LEU A 59 1.08 -10.11 -6.62
N ALA A 60 0.79 -10.65 -5.45
CA ALA A 60 -0.57 -10.95 -5.02
C ALA A 60 -0.88 -10.34 -3.65
N ARG A 61 -2.16 -10.08 -3.40
CA ARG A 61 -2.69 -9.71 -2.09
C ARG A 61 -3.66 -10.76 -1.58
N CYS A 62 -3.56 -11.10 -0.29
CA CYS A 62 -4.57 -11.94 0.34
C CYS A 62 -5.86 -11.13 0.53
N GLU A 63 -6.96 -11.58 -0.06
CA GLU A 63 -8.25 -10.91 0.02
C GLU A 63 -9.36 -11.89 0.38
N MET A 64 -10.48 -11.35 0.84
CA MET A 64 -11.72 -12.10 1.01
C MET A 64 -12.57 -11.92 -0.23
N ALA A 65 -12.91 -13.03 -0.91
CA ALA A 65 -13.83 -13.02 -2.05
C ALA A 65 -14.86 -14.13 -1.86
N LEU A 66 -16.16 -13.80 -1.97
CA LEU A 66 -17.25 -14.76 -1.75
C LEU A 66 -17.13 -15.53 -0.42
N ASN A 67 -16.72 -14.84 0.65
CA ASN A 67 -16.52 -15.41 2.00
C ASN A 67 -15.41 -16.47 2.10
N VAL A 68 -14.51 -16.55 1.11
CA VAL A 68 -13.29 -17.36 1.18
C VAL A 68 -12.03 -16.52 1.01
N THR A 69 -10.94 -16.92 1.65
CA THR A 69 -9.63 -16.30 1.44
C THR A 69 -9.08 -16.70 0.07
N THR A 70 -8.64 -15.72 -0.70
CA THR A 70 -8.10 -15.93 -2.04
C THR A 70 -6.91 -15.02 -2.31
N TRP A 71 -6.04 -15.48 -3.20
CA TRP A 71 -4.92 -14.68 -3.70
C TRP A 71 -5.36 -13.85 -4.90
N ARG A 72 -5.46 -12.53 -4.73
CA ARG A 72 -5.71 -11.61 -5.84
C ARG A 72 -4.40 -11.19 -6.48
N ARG A 73 -4.23 -11.50 -7.78
CA ARG A 73 -3.12 -10.97 -8.57
C ARG A 73 -3.25 -9.45 -8.72
N LEU A 74 -2.19 -8.72 -8.42
CA LEU A 74 -2.11 -7.26 -8.53
C LEU A 74 -1.37 -6.82 -9.79
N ARG A 75 -0.24 -7.47 -10.07
CA ARG A 75 0.61 -7.19 -11.23
C ARG A 75 1.55 -8.36 -11.50
N ASP A 76 2.04 -8.45 -12.72
CA ASP A 76 3.10 -9.39 -13.08
C ASP A 76 4.45 -8.91 -12.53
N GLY A 77 5.29 -9.88 -12.17
CA GLY A 77 6.56 -9.63 -11.50
C GLY A 77 6.42 -9.13 -10.06
N CYS A 78 7.58 -8.95 -9.42
CA CYS A 78 7.69 -8.51 -8.03
C CYS A 78 8.33 -7.14 -7.92
N PRO A 79 7.96 -6.33 -6.92
CA PRO A 79 8.67 -5.09 -6.64
C PRO A 79 10.11 -5.40 -6.20
N GLU A 80 11.07 -4.77 -6.85
CA GLU A 80 12.49 -4.87 -6.53
C GLU A 80 12.97 -3.54 -5.95
N ALA A 81 13.68 -3.60 -4.82
CA ALA A 81 14.38 -2.43 -4.32
C ALA A 81 15.66 -2.22 -5.13
N ARG A 82 15.86 -1.03 -5.67
CA ARG A 82 17.14 -0.64 -6.27
C ARG A 82 17.96 0.05 -5.18
N MET A 83 19.02 -0.62 -4.71
CA MET A 83 20.00 0.02 -3.84
C MET A 83 21.02 0.75 -4.71
N SER A 84 20.95 2.08 -4.72
CA SER A 84 21.99 2.92 -5.28
C SER A 84 23.19 2.88 -4.33
N VAL A 85 24.18 2.04 -4.66
CA VAL A 85 25.49 2.08 -3.99
C VAL A 85 26.15 3.39 -4.40
N GLY A 86 26.04 4.39 -3.53
CA GLY A 86 26.82 5.62 -3.65
C GLY A 86 28.29 5.25 -3.56
N VAL A 87 29.01 5.40 -4.67
CA VAL A 87 30.47 5.40 -4.66
C VAL A 87 30.86 6.65 -3.87
N PHE A 88 31.02 6.50 -2.55
CA PHE A 88 31.81 7.41 -1.76
C PHE A 88 33.23 7.24 -2.27
N SER A 89 33.52 7.97 -3.34
CA SER A 89 34.86 8.14 -3.87
C SER A 89 35.65 8.73 -2.73
N ALA A 90 36.46 7.88 -2.08
CA ALA A 90 37.48 8.31 -1.16
C ALA A 90 38.43 9.21 -1.97
N VAL A 91 38.14 10.52 -1.96
CA VAL A 91 39.14 11.55 -2.23
C VAL A 91 40.25 11.28 -1.23
N ARG A 92 41.30 10.68 -1.76
CA ARG A 92 42.61 10.61 -1.14
C ARG A 92 43.37 11.86 -1.51
#